data_AF-A0A847I3F3-F1
#
_entry.id   AF-A0A847I3F3-F1
#
_cell.length_a   1.000
_cell.length_b   1.000
_cell.length_c   1.000
_cell.angle_alpha   90.00
_cell.angle_beta   90.00
_cell.angle_gamma   90.00
#
_symmetry.space_group_name_H-M   'P 1'
#
loop_
_entity.id
_entity.type
_entity.pdbx_description
1 polymer ?
#
loop_
_entity_poly.entity_id
_entity_poly.type
_entity_poly.pdbx_seq_one_letter_code
_entity_poly.pdbx_strand_id
1 'polypeptide(L)' 'MLNRHLIGLAVVVGCLVPLAGAADLVLDYTFAPPTVSQVNIAGVVYDRISLPDAPNGGQPGQPALPVGSARILIPYGEEV' A
#
# COMPACT_ATOMS: atom_id res chain seq x y z
N MET A 1 -42.44 -48.98 28.37
CA MET A 1 -40.99 -49.06 28.08
C MET A 1 -40.70 -48.00 27.04
N LEU A 2 -40.11 -46.89 27.48
CA LEU A 2 -39.73 -45.74 26.67
C LEU A 2 -38.23 -45.87 26.39
N ASN A 3 -37.79 -45.89 25.13
CA ASN A 3 -36.46 -45.42 24.70
C ASN A 3 -36.27 -45.59 23.18
N ARG A 4 -36.20 -44.47 22.42
CA ARG A 4 -34.98 -43.76 22.00
C ARG A 4 -34.32 -44.39 20.77
N HIS A 5 -34.83 -44.06 19.58
CA HIS A 5 -34.01 -44.00 18.36
C HIS A 5 -33.73 -42.54 18.06
N LEU A 6 -32.62 -42.07 18.62
CA LEU A 6 -32.01 -40.77 18.38
C LEU A 6 -31.63 -40.71 16.89
N ILE A 7 -32.27 -39.82 16.15
CA ILE A 7 -31.89 -39.45 14.78
C ILE A 7 -30.58 -38.66 14.89
N GLY A 8 -29.46 -39.30 14.51
CA GLY A 8 -28.16 -38.65 14.42
C GLY A 8 -28.12 -37.74 13.20
N LEU A 9 -28.54 -36.49 13.35
CA LEU A 9 -28.24 -35.42 12.41
C LEU A 9 -26.75 -35.09 12.55
N ALA A 10 -25.92 -35.65 11.67
CA ALA A 10 -24.53 -35.24 11.54
C ALA A 10 -24.50 -33.80 11.02
N VAL A 11 -24.38 -32.85 11.95
CA VAL A 11 -24.05 -31.46 11.62
C VAL A 11 -22.64 -31.49 11.06
N VAL A 12 -22.54 -31.44 9.74
CA VAL A 12 -21.30 -31.09 9.06
C VAL A 12 -20.94 -29.70 9.57
N VAL A 13 -19.99 -29.65 10.50
CA VAL A 13 -19.30 -28.43 10.90
C VAL A 13 -18.51 -28.01 9.66
N GLY A 14 -19.22 -27.35 8.76
CA GLY A 14 -18.64 -26.65 7.64
C GLY A 14 -17.59 -25.73 8.22
N CYS A 15 -16.37 -25.85 7.72
CA CYS A 15 -15.31 -24.91 7.96
C CYS A 15 -15.85 -23.52 7.62
N LEU A 16 -16.31 -22.79 8.64
CA LEU A 16 -16.61 -21.37 8.54
C LEU A 16 -15.25 -20.70 8.45
N VAL A 17 -14.67 -20.72 7.25
CA VAL A 17 -13.64 -19.77 6.89
C VAL A 17 -14.31 -18.42 7.08
N PRO A 18 -13.85 -17.56 8.01
CA PRO A 18 -14.34 -16.20 8.02
C PRO A 18 -14.00 -15.63 6.65
N LEU A 19 -15.04 -15.34 5.87
CA LEU A 19 -14.94 -14.50 4.68
C LEU A 19 -14.50 -13.15 5.21
N ALA A 20 -13.18 -12.96 5.34
CA ALA A 20 -12.60 -11.69 5.70
C ALA A 20 -13.04 -10.71 4.61
N GLY A 21 -14.06 -9.90 4.92
CA GLY A 21 -14.51 -8.85 4.02
C GLY A 21 -13.30 -8.00 3.67
N ALA A 22 -13.17 -7.66 2.39
CA ALA A 22 -12.11 -6.79 1.89
C ALA A 22 -12.03 -5.56 2.79
N ALA A 23 -11.00 -5.49 3.62
CA ALA A 23 -10.78 -4.40 4.54
C ALA A 23 -9.95 -3.36 3.80
N ASP A 24 -10.48 -2.14 3.70
CA ASP A 24 -9.74 -1.02 3.15
C ASP A 24 -8.44 -0.82 3.94
N LEU A 25 -7.31 -0.78 3.23
CA LEU A 25 -6.01 -0.55 3.82
C LEU A 25 -5.64 0.93 3.67
N VAL A 26 -5.53 1.63 4.80
CA VAL A 26 -5.09 3.03 4.86
C VAL A 26 -3.67 3.09 5.43
N LEU A 27 -2.75 3.71 4.69
CA LEU A 27 -1.39 4.00 5.16
C LEU A 27 -1.16 5.52 5.21
N ASP A 28 -0.88 6.01 6.41
CA ASP A 28 -0.46 7.39 6.61
C ASP A 28 1.06 7.51 6.51
N TYR A 29 1.53 8.43 5.67
CA TYR A 29 2.94 8.74 5.51
C TYR A 29 3.24 10.13 6.05
N THR A 30 4.30 10.24 6.82
CA THR A 30 4.87 11.53 7.24
C THR A 30 6.28 11.64 6.71
N PHE A 31 6.63 12.81 6.19
CA PHE A 31 7.96 13.11 5.68
C PHE A 31 8.46 14.42 6.30
N ALA A 32 9.79 14.53 6.40
CA ALA A 32 10.43 15.77 6.80
C ALA A 32 10.13 16.90 5.79
N PRO A 33 10.22 18.18 6.18
CA PRO A 33 10.08 19.26 5.22
C PRO A 33 11.12 19.15 4.09
N PRO A 34 10.76 19.41 2.82
CA PRO A 34 11.72 19.42 1.73
C PRO A 34 12.66 20.61 1.85
N THR A 35 13.85 20.47 1.29
CA THR A 35 14.82 21.56 1.13
C THR A 35 14.80 22.09 -0.30
N VAL A 36 14.92 23.41 -0.43
CA VAL A 36 14.99 24.10 -1.73
C VAL A 36 16.37 24.71 -1.88
N SER A 37 17.00 24.45 -3.03
CA SER A 37 18.30 25.00 -3.41
C SER A 37 18.27 25.44 -4.86
N GLN A 38 19.19 26.29 -5.28
CA GLN A 38 19.29 26.71 -6.69
C GLN A 38 20.40 25.93 -7.41
N VAL A 39 20.13 25.55 -8.65
CA VAL A 39 21.11 24.93 -9.54
C VAL A 39 21.14 25.66 -10.88
N ASN A 40 22.35 25.96 -11.37
CA ASN A 40 22.55 26.51 -12.70
C ASN A 40 22.81 25.38 -13.70
N ILE A 41 21.97 25.29 -14.72
CA ILE A 41 22.10 24.33 -15.82
C ILE A 41 22.12 25.14 -17.13
N ALA A 42 23.27 25.13 -17.81
CA ALA A 42 23.47 25.83 -19.08
C ALA A 42 23.10 27.34 -19.04
N GLY A 43 23.35 28.02 -17.92
CA GLY A 43 23.06 29.43 -17.75
C GLY A 43 21.65 29.75 -17.26
N VAL A 44 20.79 28.74 -17.11
CA VAL A 44 19.44 28.89 -16.56
C VAL A 44 19.43 28.39 -15.11
N VAL A 45 18.90 29.22 -14.21
CA VAL A 45 18.76 28.88 -12.79
C VAL A 45 17.43 28.18 -12.56
N TYR A 46 17.49 27.02 -11.90
CA TYR A 46 16.34 26.23 -11.52
C TYR A 46 16.32 26.02 -10.01
N ASP A 47 15.12 25.86 -9.47
CA ASP A 47 14.95 25.34 -8.12
C ASP A 47 15.10 23.82 -8.13
N ARG A 48 15.94 23.33 -7.22
CA ARG A 48 16.11 21.92 -6.90
C ARG A 48 15.47 21.64 -5.56
N ILE A 49 14.46 20.79 -5.60
CA ILE A 49 13.77 20.27 -4.42
C ILE A 49 14.46 18.95 -4.00
N SER A 50 14.83 18.82 -2.73
CA SER A 50 15.38 17.58 -2.17
C SER A 50 14.62 17.21 -0.92
N LEU A 51 14.30 15.92 -0.79
CA LEU A 51 13.61 15.36 0.38
C LEU A 51 14.44 14.16 0.90
N PRO A 52 14.73 14.07 2.21
CA PRO A 52 15.43 12.93 2.78
C PRO A 52 14.73 11.62 2.43
N ASP A 53 15.52 10.59 2.11
CA ASP A 53 15.05 9.23 1.80
C ASP A 53 14.11 9.10 0.58
N ALA A 54 13.93 10.18 -0.20
CA ALA A 54 13.14 10.18 -1.42
C ALA A 54 14.03 10.52 -2.63
N PRO A 55 14.30 9.55 -3.54
CA PRO A 55 15.04 9.84 -4.76
C PRO A 55 14.26 10.80 -5.66
N ASN A 56 14.95 11.53 -6.54
CA ASN A 56 14.28 12.35 -7.56
C ASN A 56 13.81 11.48 -8.72
N GLY A 57 12.53 11.61 -9.06
CA GLY A 57 11.92 11.05 -10.26
C GLY A 57 11.84 12.07 -11.39
N GLY A 58 11.99 11.61 -12.62
CA GLY A 58 11.94 12.43 -13.83
C GLY A 58 12.88 11.88 -14.91
N GLN A 59 12.52 12.07 -16.18
CA GLN A 59 13.42 11.75 -17.29
C GLN A 59 14.40 12.89 -17.55
N PRO A 60 15.54 12.64 -18.23
CA PRO A 60 16.44 13.70 -18.66
C PRO A 60 15.68 14.80 -19.44
N GLY A 61 15.87 16.06 -19.04
CA GLY A 61 15.20 17.22 -19.63
C GLY A 61 13.81 17.53 -19.07
N GLN A 62 13.28 16.72 -18.15
CA GLN A 62 12.03 16.99 -17.44
C GLN A 62 12.30 17.56 -16.04
N PRO A 63 11.31 18.26 -15.45
CA PRO A 63 11.35 18.59 -14.02
C PRO A 63 11.58 17.33 -13.19
N ALA A 64 12.48 17.43 -12.22
CA ALA A 64 12.79 16.35 -11.29
C ALA A 64 12.22 16.68 -9.91
N LEU A 65 11.38 15.80 -9.38
CA LEU A 65 10.76 15.96 -8.06
C LEU A 65 11.06 14.74 -7.18
N PRO A 66 11.20 14.90 -5.86
CA PRO A 66 11.34 13.76 -4.96
C PRO A 66 10.12 12.83 -5.05
N VAL A 67 10.36 11.53 -5.13
CA VAL A 67 9.33 10.50 -5.20
C VAL A 67 9.51 9.48 -4.07
N GLY A 68 8.39 9.06 -3.48
CA GLY A 68 8.32 7.97 -2.52
C GLY A 68 7.48 6.83 -3.08
N SER A 69 7.69 5.60 -2.57
CA SER A 69 6.87 4.44 -2.94
C SER A 69 6.18 3.86 -1.71
N ALA A 70 4.90 3.50 -1.86
CA ALA A 70 4.22 2.59 -0.95
C ALA A 70 4.55 1.14 -1.34
N ARG A 71 4.71 0.26 -0.35
CA ARG A 71 4.83 -1.18 -0.58
C ARG A 71 3.71 -1.87 0.18
N ILE A 72 2.76 -2.41 -0.56
CA ILE A 72 1.60 -3.11 -0.01
C ILE A 72 1.67 -4.56 -0.46
N LEU A 73 1.47 -5.49 0.47
CA LEU A 73 1.35 -6.91 0.16
C LEU A 73 -0.10 -7.21 -0.23
N ILE A 74 -0.29 -7.60 -1.47
CA ILE A 74 -1.61 -7.97 -2.01
C ILE A 74 -1.80 -9.49 -1.89
N PRO A 75 -2.94 -9.96 -1.36
CA PRO A 75 -3.24 -11.39 -1.32
C PRO A 75 -3.22 -12.01 -2.72
N TYR A 76 -2.91 -13.29 -2.78
CA TYR A 76 -2.86 -14.02 -4.05
C TYR A 76 -4.24 -14.01 -4.73
N GLY A 77 -4.30 -13.56 -5.99
CA GLY A 77 -5.51 -13.53 -6.80
C GLY A 77 -6.33 -12.24 -6.69
N GLU A 78 -5.88 -11.26 -5.91
CA GLU A 78 -6.53 -9.95 -5.75
C GLU A 78 -5.80 -8.86 -6.56
N GLU A 79 -6.54 -7.83 -7.00
CA GLU A 79 -6.02 -6.66 -7.73
C GLU A 79 -6.05 -5.38 -6.86
N VAL A 80 -5.28 -4.35 -7.26
CA VAL A 80 -5.16 -3.04 -6.58
C VAL A 80 -5.91 -1.96 -7.34
#